data_AF-A0A961F963-F1
#
_entry.id   AF-A0A961F963-F1
#
_cell.length_a   1.000
_cell.length_b   1.000
_cell.length_c   1.000
_cell.angle_alpha   90.00
_cell.angle_beta   90.00
_cell.angle_gamma   90.00
#
_symmetry.space_group_name_H-M   'P 1'
#
loop_
_entity.id
_entity.type
_entity.pdbx_description
1 polymer ?
#
loop_
_entity_poly.entity_id
_entity_poly.type
_entity_poly.pdbx_seq_one_letter_code
_entity_poly.pdbx_strand_id
1 'polypeptide(L)'
;MTSTAPELAPSPGWGNSATPQPRQPSAAPGLGLSAADTSNEEQLLLRALLATDEDLTPQRVVELTAALPGVAACAFIHNDKVIGHSSGKSGEARQFANQAAELARSLRGLAPLIGIDGAETFTLNTDNRLITFCFPSQGALGVLHDREPTLGLRDKLTLLARQMARMIG
;
A
#
# COMPACT_ATOMS: atom_id res chain seq x y z
N MET A 1 -4.15 52.47 -62.17
CA MET A 1 -4.60 51.28 -62.93
C MET A 1 -6.08 51.10 -62.64
N THR A 2 -6.92 51.30 -63.66
CA THR A 2 -8.40 51.29 -63.60
C THR A 2 -8.94 50.04 -64.32
N SER A 3 -9.90 49.33 -63.73
CA SER A 3 -10.71 48.27 -64.36
C SER A 3 -11.96 48.05 -63.46
N THR A 4 -13.19 48.45 -63.83
CA THR A 4 -14.26 47.73 -64.60
C THR A 4 -14.53 46.30 -64.10
N ALA A 5 -15.74 45.76 -63.93
CA ALA A 5 -17.15 46.18 -63.92
C ALA A 5 -17.96 44.96 -63.31
N PRO A 6 -19.31 44.83 -63.43
CA PRO A 6 -20.21 44.25 -62.41
C PRO A 6 -20.55 42.75 -62.62
N GLU A 7 -21.21 42.07 -61.66
CA GLU A 7 -22.03 40.87 -61.96
C GLU A 7 -22.94 40.43 -60.78
N LEU A 8 -24.25 40.44 -61.07
CA LEU A 8 -25.39 39.57 -60.68
C LEU A 8 -25.67 39.14 -59.21
N ALA A 9 -26.93 39.37 -58.84
CA ALA A 9 -27.65 38.74 -57.74
C ALA A 9 -28.03 37.26 -58.04
N PRO A 10 -28.34 36.48 -57.00
CA PRO A 10 -29.48 35.56 -57.09
C PRO A 10 -30.48 35.67 -55.93
N SER A 11 -31.72 35.36 -56.28
CA SER A 11 -32.97 35.40 -55.50
C SER A 11 -33.12 34.23 -54.48
N PRO A 12 -34.21 34.19 -53.68
CA PRO A 12 -34.24 33.47 -52.40
C PRO A 12 -34.62 31.99 -52.54
N GLY A 13 -33.93 31.14 -51.79
CA GLY A 13 -34.25 29.72 -51.64
C GLY A 13 -34.70 29.41 -50.21
N TRP A 14 -35.99 29.11 -50.04
CA TRP A 14 -36.50 28.46 -48.84
C TRP A 14 -36.05 27.00 -48.89
N GLY A 15 -35.30 26.56 -47.88
CA GLY A 15 -34.80 25.20 -47.78
C GLY A 15 -34.48 24.83 -46.34
N ASN A 16 -35.46 24.25 -45.66
CA ASN A 16 -35.32 23.65 -44.34
C ASN A 16 -34.18 22.62 -44.36
N SER A 17 -33.16 22.83 -43.53
CA SER A 17 -32.18 21.80 -43.20
C SER A 17 -32.10 21.72 -41.68
N ALA A 18 -32.76 20.71 -41.13
CA ALA A 18 -32.71 20.35 -39.74
C ALA A 18 -31.24 20.19 -39.30
N THR A 19 -30.86 20.90 -38.25
CA THR A 19 -29.58 20.70 -37.57
C THR A 19 -29.53 19.27 -37.02
N PRO A 20 -28.53 18.45 -37.35
CA PRO A 20 -28.34 17.16 -36.71
C PRO A 20 -27.98 17.39 -35.25
N GLN A 21 -28.87 17.01 -34.35
CA GLN A 21 -28.64 16.98 -32.91
C GLN A 21 -27.41 16.09 -32.64
N PRO A 22 -26.40 16.54 -31.86
CA PRO A 22 -25.26 15.69 -31.53
C PRO A 22 -25.78 14.47 -30.76
N ARG A 23 -25.56 13.28 -31.33
CA ARG A 23 -25.81 12.01 -30.64
C ARG A 23 -25.00 12.03 -29.34
N GLN A 24 -25.69 12.05 -28.21
CA GLN A 24 -25.06 11.67 -26.94
C GLN A 24 -24.42 10.29 -27.13
N PRO A 25 -23.13 10.10 -26.81
CA PRO A 25 -22.58 8.76 -26.75
C PRO A 25 -23.35 8.02 -25.66
N SER A 26 -24.15 7.04 -26.10
CA SER A 26 -24.78 6.05 -25.24
C SER A 26 -23.64 5.35 -24.49
N ALA A 27 -23.57 5.57 -23.18
CA ALA A 27 -22.63 4.87 -22.32
C ALA A 27 -22.87 3.37 -22.50
N ALA A 28 -21.90 2.69 -23.10
CA ALA A 28 -21.90 1.24 -23.07
C ALA A 28 -21.95 0.78 -21.61
N PRO A 29 -22.68 -0.30 -21.27
CA PRO A 29 -22.50 -0.97 -20.00
C PRO A 29 -21.15 -1.69 -20.07
N GLY A 30 -20.08 -0.92 -19.97
CA GLY A 30 -18.78 -1.45 -19.61
C GLY A 30 -18.96 -2.04 -18.22
N LEU A 31 -18.76 -3.36 -18.11
CA LEU A 31 -18.63 -4.07 -16.86
C LEU A 31 -17.82 -3.17 -15.92
N GLY A 32 -18.48 -2.64 -14.89
CA GLY A 32 -18.04 -1.51 -14.08
C GLY A 32 -16.83 -1.83 -13.21
N LEU A 33 -15.70 -2.14 -13.85
CA LEU A 33 -14.38 -2.02 -13.29
C LEU A 33 -14.00 -0.53 -13.40
N SER A 34 -14.79 0.34 -12.77
CA SER A 34 -14.19 1.54 -12.18
C SER A 34 -13.02 1.03 -11.36
N ALA A 35 -11.84 1.65 -11.43
CA ALA A 35 -10.72 1.35 -10.55
C ALA A 35 -11.28 1.12 -9.14
N ALA A 36 -11.45 -0.16 -8.76
CA ALA A 36 -12.18 -0.49 -7.57
C ALA A 36 -11.37 0.17 -6.46
N ASP A 37 -12.04 0.97 -5.61
CA ASP A 37 -11.44 1.75 -4.53
C ASP A 37 -10.23 0.99 -3.99
N THR A 38 -9.01 1.42 -4.36
CA THR A 38 -7.80 0.62 -4.04
C THR A 38 -7.75 0.43 -2.53
N SER A 39 -8.09 1.47 -1.77
CA SER A 39 -8.31 1.44 -0.32
C SER A 39 -9.19 0.28 0.18
N ASN A 40 -10.23 -0.10 -0.57
CA ASN A 40 -11.13 -1.19 -0.24
C ASN A 40 -10.51 -2.57 -0.53
N GLU A 41 -9.80 -2.73 -1.65
CA GLU A 41 -9.03 -3.96 -1.95
C GLU A 41 -7.91 -4.19 -0.91
N GLU A 42 -7.27 -3.10 -0.51
CA GLU A 42 -6.23 -3.06 0.50
C GLU A 42 -6.74 -3.50 1.88
N GLN A 43 -7.88 -2.96 2.30
CA GLN A 43 -8.58 -3.37 3.52
C GLN A 43 -9.04 -4.82 3.45
N LEU A 44 -9.57 -5.27 2.31
CA LEU A 44 -10.04 -6.65 2.11
C LEU A 44 -8.89 -7.66 2.30
N LEU A 45 -7.70 -7.37 1.74
CA LEU A 45 -6.54 -8.25 1.91
C LEU A 45 -6.07 -8.28 3.37
N LEU A 46 -5.99 -7.13 4.05
CA LEU A 46 -5.60 -7.08 5.47
C LEU A 46 -6.56 -7.90 6.33
N ARG A 47 -7.87 -7.73 6.10
CA ARG A 47 -8.94 -8.48 6.76
C ARG A 47 -8.82 -9.98 6.53
N ALA A 48 -8.58 -10.40 5.29
CA ALA A 48 -8.37 -11.80 4.94
C ALA A 48 -7.13 -12.39 5.62
N LEU A 49 -6.00 -11.67 5.61
CA LEU A 49 -4.77 -12.13 6.26
C LEU A 49 -4.94 -12.23 7.78
N LEU A 50 -5.64 -11.29 8.42
CA LEU A 50 -5.83 -11.25 9.87
C LEU A 50 -7.08 -12.01 10.35
N ALA A 51 -7.85 -12.59 9.42
CA ALA A 51 -9.10 -13.30 9.68
C ALA A 51 -10.09 -12.47 10.51
N THR A 52 -10.33 -11.22 10.09
CA THR A 52 -11.22 -10.28 10.78
C THR A 52 -12.15 -9.57 9.79
N ASP A 53 -13.31 -9.15 10.29
CA ASP A 53 -14.31 -8.40 9.51
C ASP A 53 -14.37 -6.91 9.86
N GLU A 54 -13.52 -6.45 10.77
CA GLU A 54 -13.45 -5.04 11.17
C GLU A 54 -12.66 -4.18 10.18
N ASP A 55 -12.95 -2.87 10.15
CA ASP A 55 -12.12 -1.90 9.44
C ASP A 55 -10.79 -1.69 10.18
N LEU A 56 -9.69 -1.77 9.44
CA LEU A 56 -8.35 -1.85 10.02
C LEU A 56 -7.61 -0.53 9.95
N THR A 57 -7.29 0.02 11.12
CA THR A 57 -6.30 1.11 11.26
C THR A 57 -4.88 0.54 11.31
N PRO A 58 -3.82 1.33 11.00
CA PRO A 58 -2.43 0.87 11.14
C PRO A 58 -2.10 0.27 12.51
N GLN A 59 -2.54 0.95 13.58
CA GLN A 59 -2.35 0.48 14.95
C GLN A 59 -3.07 -0.86 15.17
N ARG A 60 -4.29 -1.01 14.65
CA ARG A 60 -5.06 -2.25 14.78
C ARG A 60 -4.41 -3.43 14.05
N VAL A 61 -3.88 -3.20 12.85
CA VAL A 61 -3.12 -4.23 12.12
C VAL A 61 -1.92 -4.71 12.92
N VAL A 62 -1.17 -3.78 13.53
CA VAL A 62 -0.01 -4.10 14.36
C VAL A 62 -0.40 -4.92 15.60
N GLU A 63 -1.51 -4.57 16.25
CA GLU A 63 -2.06 -5.32 17.38
C GLU A 63 -2.44 -6.75 17.01
N LEU A 64 -3.20 -6.92 15.92
CA LEU A 64 -3.60 -8.23 15.42
C LEU A 64 -2.40 -9.06 14.95
N THR A 65 -1.40 -8.41 14.35
CA THR A 65 -0.14 -9.06 13.96
C THR A 65 0.64 -9.54 15.18
N ALA A 66 0.67 -8.75 16.26
CA ALA A 66 1.29 -9.15 17.52
C ALA A 66 0.54 -10.30 18.23
N ALA A 67 -0.74 -10.51 17.92
CA ALA A 67 -1.53 -11.63 18.42
C ALA A 67 -1.33 -12.93 17.62
N LEU A 68 -0.57 -12.91 16.52
CA LEU A 68 -0.31 -14.12 15.74
C LEU A 68 0.58 -15.10 16.52
N PRO A 69 0.36 -16.42 16.36
CA PRO A 69 1.24 -17.42 16.93
C PRO A 69 2.68 -17.21 16.44
N GLY A 70 3.64 -17.19 17.36
CA GLY A 70 5.04 -16.97 17.00
C GLY A 70 5.52 -15.51 17.07
N VAL A 71 4.68 -14.58 17.52
CA VAL A 71 5.01 -13.15 17.61
C VAL A 71 4.96 -12.67 19.06
N ALA A 72 6.06 -12.07 19.52
CA ALA A 72 6.19 -11.47 20.84
C ALA A 72 5.92 -9.95 20.83
N ALA A 73 6.30 -9.27 19.74
CA ALA A 73 6.06 -7.86 19.53
C ALA A 73 6.07 -7.52 18.04
N CYS A 74 5.37 -6.44 17.69
CA CYS A 74 5.26 -5.94 16.34
C CYS A 74 5.33 -4.41 16.35
N ALA A 75 5.99 -3.82 15.37
CA ALA A 75 6.02 -2.38 15.15
C ALA A 75 6.01 -2.08 13.66
N PHE A 76 5.23 -1.09 13.25
CA PHE A 76 5.28 -0.54 11.91
C PHE A 76 5.95 0.82 11.92
N ILE A 77 6.94 0.97 11.06
CA ILE A 77 7.75 2.16 10.89
C ILE A 77 7.50 2.73 9.50
N HIS A 78 7.27 4.03 9.40
CA HIS A 78 7.13 4.74 8.15
C HIS A 78 7.89 6.07 8.25
N ASN A 79 8.72 6.39 7.26
CA ASN A 79 9.60 7.58 7.29
C ASN A 79 10.38 7.71 8.62
N ASP A 80 10.99 6.61 9.06
CA ASP A 80 11.74 6.49 10.32
C ASP A 80 10.95 6.77 11.62
N LYS A 81 9.63 6.85 11.56
CA LYS A 81 8.75 7.03 12.73
C LYS A 81 7.92 5.79 12.97
N VAL A 82 7.78 5.39 14.22
CA VAL A 82 6.87 4.31 14.61
C VAL A 82 5.44 4.84 14.50
N ILE A 83 4.67 4.29 13.56
CA ILE A 83 3.25 4.64 13.34
C ILE A 83 2.34 3.80 14.24
N GLY A 84 2.74 2.58 14.52
CA GLY A 84 2.03 1.70 15.44
C GLY A 84 2.96 0.66 16.05
N HIS A 85 2.68 0.26 17.29
CA HIS A 85 3.40 -0.79 17.97
C HIS A 85 2.48 -1.57 18.89
N SER A 86 2.78 -2.85 19.07
CA SER A 86 2.16 -3.72 20.04
C SER A 86 3.21 -4.67 20.59
N SER A 87 3.25 -4.83 21.91
CA SER A 87 4.25 -5.65 22.58
C SER A 87 3.59 -6.50 23.67
N GLY A 88 4.08 -7.73 23.82
CA GLY A 88 3.75 -8.58 24.95
C GLY A 88 4.24 -8.00 26.28
N LYS A 89 4.01 -8.75 27.37
CA LYS A 89 4.37 -8.32 28.73
C LYS A 89 5.86 -8.43 29.05
N SER A 90 6.65 -9.12 28.22
CA SER A 90 8.09 -9.31 28.48
C SER A 90 8.86 -7.99 28.33
N GLY A 91 9.95 -7.85 29.08
CA GLY A 91 10.83 -6.69 28.97
C GLY A 91 11.45 -6.56 27.58
N GLU A 92 11.74 -7.69 26.94
CA GLU A 92 12.33 -7.76 25.61
C GLU A 92 11.38 -7.25 24.51
N ALA A 93 10.11 -7.62 24.59
CA ALA A 93 9.07 -7.15 23.67
C ALA A 93 8.92 -5.62 23.72
N ARG A 94 8.93 -5.05 24.93
CA ARG A 94 8.88 -3.60 25.14
C ARG A 94 10.13 -2.90 24.63
N GLN A 95 11.31 -3.47 24.91
CA GLN A 95 12.58 -2.94 24.43
C GLN A 95 12.62 -2.92 22.90
N PHE A 96 12.20 -4.01 22.26
CA PHE A 96 12.10 -4.08 20.81
C PHE A 96 11.20 -2.98 20.24
N ALA A 97 9.98 -2.80 20.77
CA ALA A 97 9.06 -1.76 20.31
C ALA A 97 9.67 -0.35 20.39
N ASN A 98 10.46 -0.07 21.43
CA ASN A 98 11.13 1.22 21.61
C ASN A 98 12.32 1.43 20.64
N GLN A 99 12.97 0.35 20.20
CA GLN A 99 14.19 0.40 19.39
C GLN A 99 13.95 0.08 17.90
N ALA A 100 12.74 -0.36 17.53
CA ALA A 100 12.45 -0.90 16.21
C ALA A 100 12.78 0.06 15.06
N ALA A 101 12.55 1.37 15.23
CA ALA A 101 12.88 2.38 14.22
C ALA A 101 14.39 2.53 14.00
N GLU A 102 15.17 2.51 15.06
CA GLU A 102 16.64 2.60 14.99
C GLU A 102 17.23 1.35 14.33
N LEU A 103 16.73 0.17 14.70
CA LEU A 103 17.11 -1.09 14.08
C LEU A 103 16.77 -1.10 12.58
N ALA A 104 15.54 -0.68 12.22
CA ALA A 104 15.12 -0.61 10.82
C ALA A 104 16.01 0.33 10.00
N ARG A 105 16.35 1.52 10.54
CA ARG A 105 17.28 2.46 9.89
C ARG A 105 18.65 1.84 9.68
N SER A 106 19.18 1.18 10.71
CA SER A 106 20.51 0.54 10.65
C SER A 106 20.55 -0.55 9.57
N LEU A 107 19.53 -1.41 9.52
CA LEU A 107 19.44 -2.47 8.50
C LEU A 107 19.30 -1.91 7.09
N ARG A 108 18.50 -0.87 6.90
CA ARG A 108 18.35 -0.19 5.61
C ARG A 108 19.68 0.44 5.15
N GLY A 109 20.47 0.99 6.07
CA GLY A 109 21.81 1.51 5.77
C GLY A 109 22.85 0.43 5.50
N LEU A 110 22.70 -0.77 6.09
CA LEU A 110 23.60 -1.90 5.88
C LEU A 110 23.36 -2.63 4.56
N ALA A 111 22.11 -2.70 4.08
CA ALA A 111 21.74 -3.48 2.89
C ALA A 111 22.61 -3.18 1.64
N PRO A 112 22.88 -1.91 1.29
CA PRO A 112 23.74 -1.59 0.14
C PRO A 112 25.20 -1.99 0.36
N LEU A 113 25.70 -1.83 1.59
CA LEU A 113 27.10 -2.08 1.93
C LEU A 113 27.48 -3.55 1.80
N ILE A 114 26.51 -4.45 1.99
CA ILE A 114 26.71 -5.90 1.90
C ILE A 114 26.20 -6.48 0.58
N GLY A 115 25.84 -5.63 -0.39
CA GLY A 115 25.45 -6.04 -1.74
C GLY A 115 24.07 -6.72 -1.81
N ILE A 116 23.17 -6.44 -0.86
CA ILE A 116 21.79 -6.95 -0.88
C ILE A 116 20.78 -5.82 -1.07
N ASP A 117 21.16 -4.84 -1.89
CA ASP A 117 20.25 -3.79 -2.36
C ASP A 117 18.94 -4.39 -2.84
N GLY A 118 17.83 -3.87 -2.32
CA GLY A 118 16.48 -4.36 -2.65
C GLY A 118 16.02 -5.58 -1.83
N ALA A 119 16.78 -6.05 -0.84
CA ALA A 119 16.30 -7.05 0.09
C ALA A 119 15.05 -6.56 0.83
N GLU A 120 13.92 -7.22 0.59
CA GLU A 120 12.65 -6.85 1.23
C GLU A 120 12.49 -7.44 2.62
N THR A 121 13.32 -8.40 3.03
CA THR A 121 13.18 -9.07 4.32
C THR A 121 14.54 -9.38 4.92
N PHE A 122 14.69 -9.01 6.19
CA PHE A 122 15.87 -9.26 7.00
C PHE A 122 15.47 -10.05 8.23
N THR A 123 16.15 -11.15 8.49
CA THR A 123 15.97 -11.91 9.73
C THR A 123 17.28 -11.90 10.50
N LEU A 124 17.24 -11.34 11.70
CA LEU A 124 18.34 -11.36 12.65
C LEU A 124 18.08 -12.50 13.62
N ASN A 125 18.93 -13.51 13.56
CA ASN A 125 18.93 -14.60 14.52
C ASN A 125 20.06 -14.38 15.51
N THR A 126 19.72 -14.24 16.78
CA THR A 126 20.64 -14.21 17.92
C THR A 126 20.28 -15.35 18.85
N ASP A 127 21.19 -15.77 19.73
CA ASP A 127 21.00 -16.95 20.58
C ASP A 127 19.66 -16.99 21.34
N ASN A 128 19.12 -15.82 21.69
CA ASN A 128 17.86 -15.70 22.44
C ASN A 128 16.74 -14.94 21.71
N ARG A 129 17.00 -14.36 20.52
CA ARG A 129 16.02 -13.51 19.85
C ARG A 129 16.06 -13.71 18.35
N LEU A 130 14.88 -13.89 17.78
CA LEU A 130 14.68 -13.86 16.34
C LEU A 130 13.84 -12.63 15.99
N ILE A 131 14.40 -11.77 15.15
CA ILE A 131 13.75 -10.53 14.72
C ILE A 131 13.64 -10.54 13.20
N THR A 132 12.46 -10.29 12.67
CA THR A 132 12.25 -10.15 11.23
C THR A 132 11.81 -8.72 10.91
N PHE A 133 12.48 -8.07 9.97
CA PHE A 133 12.06 -6.82 9.37
C PHE A 133 11.67 -7.04 7.91
N CYS A 134 10.48 -6.59 7.53
CA CYS A 134 10.04 -6.52 6.14
C CYS A 134 10.06 -5.05 5.68
N PHE A 135 10.70 -4.73 4.56
CA PHE A 135 10.92 -3.35 4.08
C PHE A 135 10.16 -3.06 2.78
N PRO A 136 8.85 -2.81 2.85
CA PRO A 136 8.06 -2.38 1.69
C PRO A 136 8.34 -0.91 1.37
N SER A 137 8.99 -0.60 0.24
CA SER A 137 9.23 0.78 -0.23
C SER A 137 9.72 1.74 0.89
N GLN A 138 8.87 2.65 1.37
CA GLN A 138 9.16 3.67 2.40
C GLN A 138 8.77 3.26 3.84
N GLY A 139 8.28 2.03 4.03
CA GLY A 139 7.90 1.48 5.33
C GLY A 139 8.81 0.33 5.79
N ALA A 140 8.64 -0.07 7.04
CA ALA A 140 9.21 -1.28 7.60
C ALA A 140 8.25 -1.91 8.64
N LEU A 141 7.98 -3.20 8.52
CA LEU A 141 7.31 -4.00 9.56
C LEU A 141 8.37 -4.78 10.33
N GLY A 142 8.58 -4.43 11.60
CA GLY A 142 9.45 -5.15 12.51
C GLY A 142 8.66 -6.10 13.39
N VAL A 143 9.12 -7.34 13.51
CA VAL A 143 8.51 -8.40 14.31
C VAL A 143 9.57 -9.07 15.16
N LEU A 144 9.35 -9.09 16.48
CA LEU A 144 10.09 -9.94 17.41
C LEU A 144 9.31 -11.25 17.55
N HIS A 145 9.99 -12.37 17.37
CA HIS A 145 9.40 -13.69 17.51
C HIS A 145 9.62 -14.27 18.92
N ASP A 146 8.63 -15.00 19.45
CA ASP A 146 8.76 -15.75 20.72
C ASP A 146 9.31 -17.17 20.53
N ARG A 147 9.31 -17.66 19.28
CA ARG A 147 9.76 -18.98 18.83
C ARG A 147 10.08 -18.92 17.34
N GLU A 148 10.52 -20.02 16.77
CA GLU A 148 10.76 -20.07 15.33
C GLU A 148 9.47 -19.87 14.51
N PRO A 149 9.47 -19.06 13.42
CA PRO A 149 8.27 -18.74 12.66
C PRO A 149 7.71 -19.99 12.01
N THR A 150 6.40 -20.18 12.08
CA THR A 150 5.74 -21.27 11.38
C THR A 150 5.81 -21.08 9.87
N LEU A 151 5.64 -22.16 9.11
CA LEU A 151 5.56 -22.10 7.65
C LEU A 151 4.49 -21.08 7.22
N GLY A 152 4.84 -20.20 6.28
CA GLY A 152 3.96 -19.15 5.77
C GLY A 152 3.82 -17.90 6.65
N LEU A 153 4.32 -17.89 7.91
CA LEU A 153 4.26 -16.67 8.74
C LEU A 153 5.09 -15.55 8.12
N ARG A 154 6.29 -15.85 7.60
CA ARG A 154 7.14 -14.85 6.94
C ARG A 154 6.46 -14.24 5.72
N ASP A 155 5.87 -15.06 4.86
CA ASP A 155 5.14 -14.58 3.68
C ASP A 155 3.96 -13.70 4.08
N LYS A 156 3.21 -14.12 5.11
CA LYS A 156 2.13 -13.33 5.70
C LYS A 156 2.61 -11.97 6.20
N LEU A 157 3.73 -11.92 6.92
CA LEU A 157 4.32 -10.67 7.42
C LEU A 157 4.74 -9.75 6.26
N THR A 158 5.36 -10.30 5.22
CA THR A 158 5.73 -9.53 4.02
C THR A 158 4.51 -8.93 3.33
N LEU A 159 3.42 -9.71 3.19
CA LEU A 159 2.16 -9.23 2.62
C LEU A 159 1.52 -8.14 3.49
N LEU A 160 1.46 -8.34 4.81
CA LEU A 160 0.96 -7.33 5.75
C LEU A 160 1.77 -6.04 5.67
N ALA A 161 3.10 -6.14 5.62
CA ALA A 161 3.98 -4.98 5.51
C ALA A 161 3.69 -4.19 4.23
N ARG A 162 3.69 -4.86 3.07
CA ARG A 162 3.39 -4.23 1.77
C ARG A 162 2.02 -3.56 1.78
N GLN A 163 1.05 -4.21 2.40
CA GLN A 163 -0.32 -3.70 2.44
C GLN A 163 -0.48 -2.51 3.39
N MET A 164 0.21 -2.52 4.53
CA MET A 164 0.25 -1.37 5.42
C MET A 164 0.97 -0.17 4.81
N ALA A 165 2.03 -0.41 4.03
CA ALA A 165 2.72 0.69 3.33
C ALA A 165 1.77 1.41 2.36
N ARG A 166 1.01 0.67 1.56
CA ARG A 166 0.01 1.24 0.64
C ARG A 166 -1.11 2.00 1.35
N MET A 167 -1.59 1.47 2.48
CA MET A 167 -2.64 2.13 3.27
C MET A 167 -2.19 3.49 3.84
N ILE A 168 -0.88 3.68 4.05
CA ILE A 168 -0.32 4.90 4.68
C ILE A 168 0.21 5.91 3.66
N GLY A 169 0.71 5.46 2.49
CA GLY A 169 1.21 6.34 1.42
C GLY A 169 2.32 5.74 0.60
#